data_AF-A0A512IKF8-F1
#
_entry.id   AF-A0A512IKF8-F1
#
_cell.length_a   1.000
_cell.length_b   1.000
_cell.length_c   1.000
_cell.angle_alpha   90.00
_cell.angle_beta   90.00
_cell.angle_gamma   90.00
#
_symmetry.space_group_name_H-M   'P 1'
#
loop_
_entity.id
_entity.type
_entity.pdbx_description
1 polymer ?
#
loop_
_entity_poly.entity_id
_entity_poly.type
_entity_poly.pdbx_seq_one_letter_code
_entity_poly.pdbx_strand_id
1 'polypeptide(L)'
;MSTSAPAPDLALVLVASTDQRDRACARLSRDGYDVLSFADCDHAAAWLEEETPAVALIGKGLKLSCSSVLDILSNRDVRLI
;
A
#
# COMPACT_ATOMS: atom_id res chain seq x y z
N MET A 1 8.02 5.20 32.33
CA MET A 1 7.27 5.83 31.23
C MET A 1 7.86 5.30 29.93
N SER A 2 7.31 4.23 29.38
CA SER A 2 7.71 3.75 28.06
C SER A 2 6.99 4.63 27.04
N THR A 3 7.64 5.66 26.52
CA THR A 3 7.16 6.36 25.34
C THR A 3 7.32 5.40 24.16
N SER A 4 6.33 4.53 23.96
CA SER A 4 6.18 3.85 22.68
C SER A 4 5.89 4.96 21.68
N ALA A 5 6.84 5.23 20.77
CA ALA A 5 6.54 6.08 19.63
C ALA A 5 5.28 5.52 18.95
N PRO A 6 4.37 6.38 18.42
CA PRO A 6 3.30 5.89 17.58
C PRO A 6 3.92 5.05 16.46
N ALA A 7 3.40 3.85 16.26
CA ALA A 7 3.84 3.02 15.14
C ALA A 7 3.64 3.82 13.85
N PRO A 8 4.61 3.80 12.91
CA PRO A 8 4.44 4.44 11.63
C PRO A 8 3.19 3.89 10.93
N ASP A 9 2.43 4.78 10.29
CA ASP A 9 1.29 4.38 9.47
C ASP A 9 1.76 3.50 8.31
N LEU A 10 1.01 2.43 8.03
CA LEU A 10 1.31 1.52 6.93
C LEU A 10 0.91 2.15 5.59
N ALA A 11 1.79 1.99 4.59
CA ALA A 11 1.55 2.39 3.22
C ALA A 11 1.70 1.19 2.28
N LEU A 12 0.68 0.94 1.46
CA LEU A 12 0.69 -0.13 0.48
C LEU A 12 1.15 0.40 -0.89
N VAL A 13 2.08 -0.29 -1.55
CA VAL A 13 2.52 0.02 -2.92
C VAL A 13 2.27 -1.18 -3.81
N LEU A 14 1.33 -1.08 -4.74
CA LEU A 14 1.01 -2.12 -5.70
C LEU A 14 1.38 -1.68 -7.11
N VAL A 15 2.56 -2.08 -7.55
CA VAL A 15 3.14 -1.68 -8.84
C VAL A 15 3.91 -2.86 -9.45
N ALA A 16 3.53 -3.25 -10.67
CA ALA A 16 4.15 -4.38 -11.37
C ALA A 16 5.62 -4.10 -11.76
N SER A 17 5.92 -2.86 -12.15
CA SER A 17 7.28 -2.46 -12.53
C SER A 17 8.14 -2.25 -11.29
N THR A 18 9.21 -3.03 -11.16
CA THR A 18 10.18 -2.94 -10.06
C THR A 18 10.74 -1.53 -9.88
N ASP A 19 11.21 -0.88 -10.94
CA ASP A 19 11.74 0.50 -10.86
C ASP A 19 10.70 1.53 -10.39
N GLN A 20 9.44 1.37 -10.78
CA GLN A 20 8.37 2.26 -10.32
C GLN A 20 7.99 1.96 -8.87
N ARG A 21 7.97 0.68 -8.48
CA ARG A 21 7.71 0.24 -7.11
C ARG A 21 8.77 0.79 -6.16
N ASP A 22 10.05 0.60 -6.47
CA ASP A 22 11.16 1.07 -5.62
C ASP A 22 11.12 2.59 -5.43
N ARG A 23 10.82 3.35 -6.50
CA ARG A 23 10.64 4.81 -6.41
C ARG A 23 9.46 5.21 -5.54
N ALA A 24 8.34 4.50 -5.64
CA ALA A 24 7.16 4.73 -4.80
C ALA A 24 7.46 4.39 -3.33
N CYS A 25 8.14 3.27 -3.07
CA CYS A 25 8.55 2.87 -1.73
C CYS A 25 9.52 3.87 -1.10
N ALA A 26 10.56 4.28 -1.82
CA ALA A 26 11.51 5.27 -1.33
C ALA A 26 10.86 6.64 -1.05
N ARG A 27 9.82 7.00 -1.81
CA ARG A 27 9.04 8.21 -1.55
C ARG A 27 8.24 8.09 -0.25
N LEU A 28 7.47 7.02 -0.09
CA LEU A 28 6.60 6.84 1.07
C LEU A 28 7.37 6.61 2.38
N SER A 29 8.46 5.87 2.31
CA SER A 29 9.35 5.68 3.46
C SER A 29 9.95 7.00 3.95
N ARG A 30 10.30 7.90 3.01
CA ARG A 30 10.78 9.25 3.35
C ARG A 30 9.68 10.15 3.90
N ASP A 31 8.43 9.93 3.53
CA ASP A 31 7.27 10.62 4.09
C ASP A 31 6.90 10.08 5.50
N GLY A 32 7.61 9.06 5.99
CA GLY A 32 7.48 8.53 7.35
C GLY A 32 6.56 7.30 7.47
N TYR A 33 6.12 6.74 6.35
CA TYR A 33 5.28 5.54 6.33
C TYR A 33 6.12 4.27 6.42
N ASP A 34 5.56 3.23 7.02
CA ASP A 34 6.07 1.87 6.89
C ASP A 34 5.52 1.26 5.61
N VAL A 35 6.39 0.93 4.66
CA VAL A 35 5.98 0.63 3.29
C VAL A 35 5.99 -0.87 3.05
N LEU A 36 4.82 -1.38 2.66
CA LEU A 36 4.66 -2.73 2.15
C LEU A 36 4.40 -2.68 0.63
N SER A 37 5.12 -3.50 -0.13
CA SER A 37 5.05 -3.45 -1.58
C SER A 37 4.77 -4.80 -2.22
N PHE A 38 3.92 -4.80 -3.23
CA PHE A 38 3.54 -6.00 -3.98
C PHE A 38 3.67 -5.76 -5.48
N ALA A 39 4.06 -6.81 -6.19
CA ALA A 39 4.07 -6.85 -7.66
C ALA A 39 2.72 -7.24 -8.25
N ASP A 40 1.86 -7.86 -7.43
CA ASP A 40 0.72 -8.66 -7.85
C ASP A 40 -0.50 -8.38 -6.97
N CYS A 41 -1.68 -8.40 -7.59
CA CYS A 41 -2.93 -8.03 -6.94
C CYS A 41 -3.38 -9.07 -5.90
N ASP A 42 -3.15 -10.36 -6.13
CA ASP A 42 -3.63 -11.44 -5.26
C ASP A 42 -2.92 -11.40 -3.91
N HIS A 43 -1.60 -11.21 -3.93
CA HIS A 43 -0.81 -11.07 -2.70
C HIS A 43 -1.19 -9.82 -1.91
N ALA A 44 -1.45 -8.70 -2.61
CA ALA A 44 -1.90 -7.48 -1.96
C ALA A 44 -3.31 -7.64 -1.36
N ALA A 45 -4.21 -8.34 -2.04
CA ALA A 45 -5.56 -8.62 -1.56
C ALA A 45 -5.54 -9.49 -0.30
N ALA A 46 -4.74 -10.57 -0.30
CA ALA A 46 -4.61 -11.46 0.86
C ALA A 46 -4.10 -10.71 2.10
N TRP A 47 -3.06 -9.86 1.94
CA TRP A 47 -2.58 -9.06 3.05
C TRP A 47 -3.62 -8.02 3.53
N LEU A 48 -4.37 -7.43 2.60
CA LEU A 48 -5.48 -6.53 2.94
C LEU A 48 -6.61 -7.22 3.69
N GLU A 49 -6.73 -8.55 3.69
CA GLU A 49 -7.71 -9.23 4.53
C GLU A 49 -7.34 -9.12 6.02
N GLU A 50 -6.04 -9.16 6.33
CA GLU A 50 -5.51 -9.15 7.70
C GLU A 50 -5.27 -7.73 8.23
N GLU A 51 -4.72 -6.84 7.40
CA GLU A 51 -4.33 -5.49 7.82
C GLU A 51 -4.93 -4.41 6.92
N THR A 52 -4.97 -3.16 7.42
CA THR A 52 -5.47 -2.01 6.66
C THR A 52 -4.39 -0.94 6.61
N PRO A 53 -3.87 -0.58 5.42
CA PRO A 53 -2.92 0.50 5.29
C PRO A 53 -3.64 1.85 5.40
N ALA A 54 -2.94 2.88 5.89
CA ALA A 54 -3.47 4.24 5.92
C ALA A 54 -3.54 4.86 4.51
N VAL A 55 -2.57 4.53 3.67
CA VAL A 55 -2.49 5.00 2.28
C VAL A 55 -2.12 3.86 1.34
N ALA A 56 -2.60 3.93 0.10
CA ALA A 56 -2.25 2.96 -0.93
C ALA A 56 -1.92 3.64 -2.26
N LEU A 57 -0.83 3.21 -2.90
CA LEU A 57 -0.40 3.64 -4.22
C LEU A 57 -0.54 2.48 -5.19
N ILE A 58 -1.41 2.62 -6.19
CA ILE A 58 -1.63 1.59 -7.21
C ILE A 58 -1.19 2.11 -8.57
N GLY A 59 -0.24 1.38 -9.17
CA GLY A 59 0.26 1.67 -10.50
C GLY A 59 -0.87 1.65 -11.54
N LYS A 60 -0.89 2.63 -12.45
CA LYS A 60 -1.97 2.78 -13.46
C LYS A 60 -2.23 1.51 -14.27
N GLY A 61 -1.19 0.73 -14.58
CA GLY A 61 -1.31 -0.52 -15.34
C GLY A 61 -2.04 -1.63 -14.58
N LEU A 62 -2.06 -1.59 -13.25
CA LEU A 62 -2.68 -2.60 -12.40
C LEU A 62 -4.10 -2.23 -11.95
N LYS A 63 -4.49 -0.95 -12.02
CA LYS A 63 -5.83 -0.50 -11.59
C LYS A 63 -6.99 -1.23 -12.26
N LEU A 64 -6.84 -1.62 -13.52
CA LEU A 64 -7.90 -2.33 -14.25
C LEU A 64 -7.99 -3.83 -13.89
N SER A 65 -6.89 -4.40 -13.41
CA SER A 65 -6.79 -5.83 -13.10
C SER A 65 -6.99 -6.12 -11.61
N CYS A 66 -6.68 -5.15 -10.73
CA CYS A 66 -6.79 -5.29 -9.29
C CYS A 66 -8.13 -4.74 -8.74
N SER A 67 -9.25 -5.11 -9.37
CA SER A 67 -10.59 -4.63 -8.97
C SER A 67 -10.90 -4.95 -7.50
N SER A 68 -10.58 -6.16 -7.05
CA SER A 68 -10.82 -6.60 -5.67
C SER A 68 -10.03 -5.79 -4.65
N VAL A 69 -8.76 -5.50 -4.96
CA VAL A 69 -7.92 -4.64 -4.10
C VAL A 69 -8.50 -3.24 -3.99
N LEU A 70 -8.91 -2.65 -5.12
CA LEU A 70 -9.54 -1.32 -5.14
C LEU A 70 -10.85 -1.29 -4.35
N ASP A 71 -11.66 -2.34 -4.45
CA ASP A 71 -12.91 -2.47 -3.71
C ASP A 71 -12.65 -2.53 -2.20
N ILE A 72 -11.71 -3.37 -1.76
CA ILE A 72 -11.33 -3.48 -0.34
C ILE A 72 -10.81 -2.13 0.19
N LEU A 73 -9.91 -1.47 -0.55
CA LEU A 73 -9.34 -0.18 -0.15
C LEU A 73 -10.42 0.90 -0.07
N SER A 74 -11.34 0.94 -1.04
CA SER A 74 -12.44 1.90 -1.04
C SER A 74 -13.44 1.64 0.08
N ASN A 75 -13.73 0.37 0.39
CA ASN A 75 -14.65 -0.02 1.45
C ASN A 75 -14.07 0.26 2.85
N ARG A 76 -12.73 0.28 2.97
CA ARG A 76 -12.00 0.60 4.21
C ARG A 76 -11.56 2.06 4.33
N ASP A 77 -12.05 2.93 3.44
CA ASP A 77 -11.73 4.37 3.39
C ASP A 77 -10.22 4.66 3.26
N VAL A 78 -9.47 3.75 2.62
CA VAL A 78 -8.03 3.94 2.42
C VAL A 78 -7.76 5.01 1.38
N ARG A 79 -6.87 5.94 1.70
CA ARG A 79 -6.51 7.03 0.80
C ARG A 79 -5.63 6.53 -0.36
N LEU A 80 -6.16 6.59 -1.57
CA LEU A 80 -5.40 6.32 -2.79
C LEU A 80 -4.58 7.55 -3.22
N ILE A 81 -3.30 7.37 -3.51
CA ILE A 81 -2.35 8.42 -3.90
C ILE A 81 -1.60 8.12 -5.20
#